data_AF-A0A7V9TRD7-F1
#
_entry.id   AF-A0A7V9TRD7-F1
#
_cell.length_a   1.000
_cell.length_b   1.000
_cell.length_c   1.000
_cell.angle_alpha   90.00
_cell.angle_beta   90.00
_cell.angle_gamma   90.00
#
_symmetry.space_group_name_H-M   'P 1'
#
loop_
_entity.id
_entity.type
_entity.pdbx_description
1 polymer ?
#
loop_
_entity_poly.entity_id
_entity_poly.type
_entity_poly.pdbx_seq_one_letter_code
_entity_poly.pdbx_strand_id
1 'polypeptide(L)'
;MSDRESKHPLASRLAGGVKDLPRNTSWLLSKALSPLEATKDAATSVGSNATNGVVDKVRHAGVAVKDAMPGSGDSVELRLQRARAAAERAEAAEDRAVQSAEEAKVRSDYAKETAERNKQHLRDVKSDQTKKADQRVAEAKRAADAEVEEARREAQSDAQQVIEREQAEGEQRLEGARQEAEAAQAKAQSELKDATESLAEARRLADEATAAAQAAADEAHQQAERIAANAARDADGADDVVAQAEQVRARATSAATSVTKEVKKAKAPADLDSCTKQELLDLAVAQGIEGRSGMSKQQLVKALEKASR
;
A
#
# COMPACT_ATOMS: atom_id res chain seq x y z
N MET A 1 -8.96 6.12 3.34
CA MET A 1 -10.06 6.08 4.33
C MET A 1 -9.37 6.19 5.69
N SER A 2 -9.05 7.39 6.15
CA SER A 2 -9.96 8.29 6.87
C SER A 2 -10.61 7.54 8.03
N ASP A 3 -10.04 7.64 9.24
CA ASP A 3 -10.59 8.58 10.22
C ASP A 3 -9.64 8.83 11.39
N ARG A 4 -9.41 10.12 11.61
CA ARG A 4 -8.93 10.72 12.84
C ARG A 4 -10.13 10.84 13.77
N GLU A 5 -9.99 10.47 15.04
CA GLU A 5 -10.53 11.27 16.16
C GLU A 5 -10.02 10.71 17.49
N SER A 6 -8.98 11.33 18.03
CA SER A 6 -8.67 11.27 19.46
C SER A 6 -9.00 12.64 20.04
N LYS A 7 -10.14 12.72 20.71
CA LYS A 7 -10.59 13.87 21.51
C LYS A 7 -10.01 13.77 22.92
N HIS A 8 -9.84 14.95 23.51
CA HIS A 8 -9.53 15.31 24.91
C HIS A 8 -8.05 15.63 25.24
N PRO A 9 -7.78 16.61 26.12
CA PRO A 9 -8.47 17.89 26.32
C PRO A 9 -7.51 19.11 26.45
N LEU A 10 -7.97 20.27 25.97
CA LEU A 10 -7.31 21.60 26.03
C LEU A 10 -7.42 22.28 27.41
N ALA A 11 -6.96 21.64 28.48
CA ALA A 11 -6.88 22.33 29.79
C ALA A 11 -5.88 21.65 30.73
N SER A 12 -4.61 22.08 30.69
CA SER A 12 -3.68 22.07 31.84
C SER A 12 -2.28 22.50 31.41
N ARG A 13 -2.03 23.80 31.19
CA ARG A 13 -0.70 24.42 31.28
C ARG A 13 -0.82 25.91 31.66
N LEU A 14 -1.10 26.17 32.94
CA LEU A 14 -0.82 27.44 33.62
C LEU A 14 -0.10 27.11 34.92
N ALA A 15 1.16 26.72 34.83
CA ALA A 15 2.13 26.72 35.93
C ALA A 15 3.51 26.34 35.37
N GLY A 16 4.35 27.34 35.09
CA GLY A 16 5.72 27.12 34.62
C GLY A 16 6.16 28.05 33.50
N GLY A 17 6.03 29.38 33.70
CA GLY A 17 6.42 30.39 32.71
C GLY A 17 7.25 31.50 33.34
N VAL A 18 8.45 31.19 33.84
CA VAL A 18 9.50 32.17 34.22
C VAL A 18 10.88 31.75 33.66
N LYS A 19 10.93 30.97 32.57
CA LYS A 19 12.22 30.51 32.01
C LYS A 19 12.44 30.71 30.52
N ASP A 20 11.52 31.37 29.82
CA ASP A 20 11.74 31.88 28.47
C ASP A 20 11.39 33.37 28.42
N LEU A 21 12.32 34.19 28.89
CA LEU A 21 12.36 35.60 28.52
C LEU A 21 13.33 35.72 27.34
N PRO A 22 12.90 36.22 26.17
CA PRO A 22 13.82 36.53 25.09
C PRO A 22 14.88 37.51 25.61
N ARG A 23 16.14 37.28 25.23
CA ARG A 23 17.37 38.01 25.67
C ARG A 23 17.41 39.52 25.38
N ASN A 24 16.26 40.16 25.12
CA ASN A 24 16.13 41.60 24.89
C ASN A 24 15.33 42.34 25.98
N THR A 25 14.89 41.66 27.06
CA THR A 25 14.16 42.31 28.17
C THR A 25 15.07 42.88 29.26
N SER A 26 16.38 42.61 29.21
CA SER A 26 17.40 43.23 30.08
C SER A 26 17.55 44.74 29.85
N TRP A 27 17.07 45.29 28.73
CA TRP A 27 17.06 46.73 28.48
C TRP A 27 15.85 47.46 29.10
N LEU A 28 14.73 46.77 29.34
CA LEU A 28 13.52 47.39 29.91
C LEU A 28 13.49 47.37 31.44
N LEU A 29 14.26 46.50 32.10
CA LEU A 29 14.36 46.50 33.57
C LEU A 29 15.39 47.51 34.12
N SER A 30 16.23 48.11 33.27
CA SER A 30 17.15 49.18 33.68
C SER A 30 16.47 50.56 33.81
N LYS A 31 15.15 50.66 33.54
CA LYS A 31 14.41 51.93 33.56
C LYS A 31 13.53 52.17 34.79
N ALA A 32 13.49 51.24 35.75
CA ALA A 32 12.63 51.35 36.93
C ALA A 32 13.37 51.42 38.28
N LEU A 33 14.71 51.42 38.29
CA LEU A 33 15.53 51.64 39.49
C LEU A 33 16.66 52.63 39.17
N SER A 34 16.28 53.89 38.94
CA SER A 34 17.11 55.08 39.14
C SER A 34 16.18 56.30 39.24
N PRO A 35 15.97 56.85 40.45
CA PRO A 35 15.36 58.15 40.64
C PRO A 35 16.46 59.23 40.65
N LEU A 36 16.74 59.82 39.50
CA LEU A 36 17.10 61.24 39.26
C LEU A 36 17.51 61.39 37.79
N GLU A 37 17.42 62.60 37.24
CA GLU A 37 17.79 62.98 35.86
C GLU A 37 16.69 62.78 34.80
N ALA A 38 15.51 63.35 35.08
CA ALA A 38 14.66 63.93 34.06
C ALA A 38 14.78 65.45 34.10
N THR A 39 15.82 66.04 33.50
CA THR A 39 15.83 67.43 33.00
C THR A 39 16.89 67.59 31.92
N LYS A 40 16.58 67.20 30.68
CA LYS A 40 17.34 67.64 29.50
C LYS A 40 16.44 68.32 28.48
N ASP A 41 15.59 69.21 29.01
CA ASP A 41 14.94 70.32 28.32
C ASP A 41 14.97 71.54 29.26
N ALA A 42 16.18 71.91 29.69
CA ALA A 42 16.52 73.16 30.37
C ALA A 42 18.05 73.26 30.51
N ALA A 43 18.75 73.47 29.39
CA ALA A 43 20.19 73.74 29.38
C ALA A 43 20.52 74.98 28.53
N THR A 44 19.77 76.05 28.81
CA THR A 44 20.13 77.44 28.54
C THR A 44 19.79 78.26 29.77
N SER A 45 20.40 77.94 30.91
CA SER A 45 20.62 78.88 32.02
C SER A 45 21.48 78.22 33.10
N VAL A 46 22.63 78.85 33.36
CA VAL A 46 23.27 79.03 34.68
C VAL A 46 23.63 77.78 35.51
N GLY A 47 24.94 77.58 35.74
CA GLY A 47 25.40 76.60 36.73
C GLY A 47 26.88 76.63 37.11
N SER A 48 27.63 77.69 36.82
CA SER A 48 28.91 77.97 37.49
C SER A 48 28.62 78.56 38.88
N ASN A 49 28.43 77.72 39.88
CA ASN A 49 28.78 78.07 41.26
C ASN A 49 28.65 76.85 42.18
N ALA A 50 29.73 76.57 42.90
CA ALA A 50 29.76 76.10 44.30
C ALA A 50 30.87 75.07 44.52
N THR A 51 32.11 75.56 44.70
CA THR A 51 32.84 75.26 45.93
C THR A 51 33.73 76.46 46.28
N ASN A 52 33.62 76.88 47.54
CA ASN A 52 34.54 77.73 48.31
C ASN A 52 34.51 79.25 48.09
N GLY A 53 33.45 79.86 48.62
CA GLY A 53 33.55 81.14 49.29
C GLY A 53 34.16 80.97 50.69
N VAL A 54 35.42 81.40 50.84
CA VAL A 54 36.12 81.87 52.05
C VAL A 54 37.32 82.63 51.45
N VAL A 55 37.29 83.94 51.16
CA VAL A 55 37.43 85.05 52.09
C VAL A 55 36.87 86.29 51.39
N ASP A 56 35.69 86.73 51.82
CA ASP A 56 35.30 88.13 51.75
C ASP A 56 35.58 88.72 53.14
N LYS A 57 35.95 90.01 53.17
CA LYS A 57 36.38 90.84 54.31
C LYS A 57 37.89 90.98 54.54
N VAL A 58 38.22 92.23 54.89
CA VAL A 58 39.47 92.79 55.43
C VAL A 58 40.44 93.22 54.31
N ARG A 59 40.64 94.50 53.96
CA ARG A 59 40.51 95.75 54.71
C ARG A 59 40.55 96.94 53.75
N HIS A 60 39.57 97.82 53.90
CA HIS A 60 39.78 99.27 53.99
C HIS A 60 41.14 99.62 54.62
N ALA A 61 41.96 100.33 53.87
CA ALA A 61 42.84 101.41 54.30
C ALA A 61 43.23 102.15 53.00
N GLY A 62 42.79 103.37 52.73
CA GLY A 62 42.84 104.53 53.63
C GLY A 62 44.17 105.25 53.40
N VAL A 63 44.11 106.60 53.37
CA VAL A 63 45.17 107.59 53.03
C VAL A 63 45.16 107.93 51.53
N ALA A 64 44.55 109.00 51.02
CA ALA A 64 44.32 110.36 51.51
C ALA A 64 45.59 111.15 51.85
N VAL A 65 46.19 111.80 50.85
CA VAL A 65 47.07 113.01 50.93
C VAL A 65 47.01 113.61 49.51
N LYS A 66 46.23 114.64 49.16
CA LYS A 66 46.23 116.06 49.57
C LYS A 66 47.63 116.69 49.55
N ASP A 67 47.79 117.74 48.75
CA ASP A 67 48.98 118.58 48.57
C ASP A 67 50.08 118.05 47.64
N ALA A 68 50.12 118.64 46.44
CA ALA A 68 51.36 119.22 45.95
C ALA A 68 51.02 120.48 45.16
N MET A 69 51.15 121.61 45.84
CA MET A 69 51.21 122.93 45.23
C MET A 69 52.31 122.96 44.13
N PRO A 70 52.10 123.67 43.01
CA PRO A 70 53.19 124.07 42.14
C PRO A 70 53.90 125.26 42.80
N GLY A 71 54.93 125.00 43.61
CA GLY A 71 55.64 126.08 44.30
C GLY A 71 56.54 125.65 45.44
N SER A 72 57.53 124.80 45.19
CA SER A 72 58.74 124.72 46.01
C SER A 72 59.84 124.07 45.17
N GLY A 73 61.07 124.58 45.31
CA GLY A 73 62.22 124.25 44.47
C GLY A 73 62.61 122.78 44.56
N ASP A 74 61.95 121.97 43.75
CA ASP A 74 62.32 120.58 43.50
C ASP A 74 63.54 120.61 42.58
N SER A 75 64.72 120.62 43.21
CA SER A 75 66.01 120.61 42.51
C SER A 75 66.01 119.45 41.51
N VAL A 76 66.49 119.72 40.30
CA VAL A 76 66.60 118.75 39.18
C VAL A 76 67.23 117.42 39.65
N GLU A 77 68.08 117.48 40.67
CA GLU A 77 68.74 116.34 41.31
C GLU A 77 67.78 115.36 42.00
N LEU A 78 66.78 115.83 42.76
CA LEU A 78 65.82 114.94 43.43
C LEU A 78 64.91 114.24 42.41
N ARG A 79 64.58 114.91 41.30
CA ARG A 79 63.87 114.32 40.16
C ARG A 79 64.73 113.29 39.44
N LEU A 80 66.02 113.56 39.25
CA LEU A 80 66.99 112.61 38.68
C LEU A 80 67.18 111.38 39.58
N GLN A 81 67.28 111.56 40.88
CA GLN A 81 67.42 110.46 41.84
C GLN A 81 66.14 109.60 41.91
N ARG A 82 64.97 110.24 41.90
CA ARG A 82 63.68 109.53 41.85
C ARG A 82 63.47 108.83 40.50
N ALA A 83 63.95 109.40 39.40
CA ALA A 83 63.97 108.77 38.08
C ALA A 83 64.92 107.56 38.04
N ARG A 84 66.12 107.64 38.62
CA ARG A 84 67.05 106.50 38.74
C ARG A 84 66.47 105.38 39.60
N ALA A 85 65.94 105.70 40.78
CA ALA A 85 65.29 104.70 41.64
C ALA A 85 64.02 104.10 41.01
N ALA A 86 63.34 104.84 40.13
CA ALA A 86 62.24 104.31 39.33
C ALA A 86 62.74 103.40 38.20
N ALA A 87 63.83 103.76 37.53
CA ALA A 87 64.48 102.94 36.51
C ALA A 87 65.03 101.62 37.08
N GLU A 88 65.73 101.65 38.21
CA GLU A 88 66.22 100.45 38.90
C GLU A 88 65.07 99.54 39.35
N ARG A 89 63.96 100.12 39.83
CA ARG A 89 62.75 99.35 40.15
C ARG A 89 62.07 98.76 38.93
N ALA A 90 62.12 99.45 37.79
CA ALA A 90 61.60 98.97 36.52
C ALA A 90 62.47 97.81 36.00
N GLU A 91 63.79 97.96 36.01
CA GLU A 91 64.75 96.91 35.62
C GLU A 91 64.61 95.67 36.50
N ALA A 92 64.56 95.81 37.83
CA ALA A 92 64.32 94.69 38.74
C ALA A 92 62.92 94.06 38.59
N ALA A 93 61.92 94.81 38.08
CA ALA A 93 60.61 94.25 37.76
C ALA A 93 60.63 93.51 36.42
N GLU A 94 61.36 94.01 35.43
CA GLU A 94 61.60 93.34 34.15
C GLU A 94 62.35 92.02 34.35
N ASP A 95 63.43 92.00 35.14
CA ASP A 95 64.19 90.78 35.43
C ASP A 95 63.31 89.69 36.07
N ARG A 96 62.47 90.06 37.05
CA ARG A 96 61.52 89.12 37.65
C ARG A 96 60.45 88.65 36.66
N ALA A 97 60.01 89.52 35.76
CA ALA A 97 59.05 89.16 34.72
C ALA A 97 59.66 88.19 33.70
N VAL A 98 60.91 88.42 33.29
CA VAL A 98 61.68 87.52 32.41
C VAL A 98 61.89 86.18 33.09
N GLN A 99 62.37 86.15 34.33
CA GLN A 99 62.56 84.90 35.08
C GLN A 99 61.24 84.12 35.22
N SER A 100 60.14 84.82 35.55
CA SER A 100 58.81 84.19 35.65
C SER A 100 58.34 83.66 34.29
N ALA A 101 58.62 84.36 33.19
CA ALA A 101 58.29 83.93 31.84
C ALA A 101 59.12 82.71 31.40
N GLU A 102 60.40 82.65 31.76
CA GLU A 102 61.27 81.50 31.51
C GLU A 102 60.80 80.27 32.29
N GLU A 103 60.49 80.41 33.58
CA GLU A 103 59.93 79.32 34.39
C GLU A 103 58.58 78.85 33.83
N ALA A 104 57.71 79.77 33.42
CA ALA A 104 56.44 79.44 32.80
C ALA A 104 56.63 78.70 31.46
N LYS A 105 57.63 79.09 30.66
CA LYS A 105 57.98 78.41 29.41
C LYS A 105 58.48 76.99 29.68
N VAL A 106 59.40 76.80 30.62
CA VAL A 106 59.91 75.46 31.00
C VAL A 106 58.77 74.55 31.47
N ARG A 107 57.88 75.05 32.34
CA ARG A 107 56.71 74.29 32.82
C ARG A 107 55.73 73.98 31.69
N SER A 108 55.50 74.92 30.77
CA SER A 108 54.65 74.73 29.59
C SER A 108 55.20 73.68 28.65
N ASP A 109 56.51 73.72 28.36
CA ASP A 109 57.15 72.76 27.47
C ASP A 109 57.20 71.37 28.10
N TYR A 110 57.47 71.26 29.41
CA TYR A 110 57.34 70.00 30.15
C TYR A 110 55.91 69.44 30.13
N ALA A 111 54.90 70.29 30.29
CA ALA A 111 53.49 69.88 30.21
C ALA A 111 53.13 69.39 28.81
N LYS A 112 53.60 70.05 27.75
CA LYS A 112 53.41 69.62 26.36
C LYS A 112 54.08 68.26 26.10
N GLU A 113 55.33 68.09 26.53
CA GLU A 113 56.04 66.83 26.36
C GLU A 113 55.33 65.69 27.09
N THR A 114 54.89 65.92 28.32
CA THR A 114 54.12 64.93 29.10
C THR A 114 52.80 64.61 28.41
N ALA A 115 52.10 65.61 27.87
CA ALA A 115 50.85 65.41 27.14
C ALA A 115 51.06 64.58 25.86
N GLU A 116 52.13 64.84 25.09
CA GLU A 116 52.46 64.07 23.89
C GLU A 116 52.88 62.63 24.22
N ARG A 117 53.68 62.43 25.28
CA ARG A 117 54.01 61.08 25.78
C ARG A 117 52.77 60.31 26.20
N ASN A 118 51.85 60.96 26.92
CA ASN A 118 50.58 60.33 27.33
C ASN A 118 49.69 59.99 26.13
N LYS A 119 49.59 60.88 25.13
CA LYS A 119 48.85 60.59 23.88
C LYS A 119 49.46 59.42 23.14
N GLN A 120 50.79 59.35 23.04
CA GLN A 120 51.47 58.24 22.39
C GLN A 120 51.22 56.93 23.14
N HIS A 121 51.39 56.92 24.46
CA HIS A 121 51.12 55.76 25.29
C HIS A 121 49.66 55.28 25.15
N LEU A 122 48.69 56.19 25.15
CA LEU A 122 47.29 55.83 24.94
C LEU A 122 47.03 55.26 23.53
N ARG A 123 47.72 55.75 22.49
CA ARG A 123 47.63 55.18 21.14
C ARG A 123 48.19 53.76 21.09
N ASP A 124 49.34 53.53 21.72
CA ASP A 124 49.99 52.22 21.75
C ASP A 124 49.14 51.22 22.54
N VAL A 125 48.68 51.60 23.74
CA VAL A 125 47.77 50.77 24.55
C VAL A 125 46.49 50.47 23.78
N LYS A 126 45.88 51.46 23.11
CA LYS A 126 44.67 51.23 22.30
C LYS A 126 44.95 50.25 21.16
N SER A 127 46.06 50.43 20.44
CA SER A 127 46.45 49.53 19.35
C SER A 127 46.65 48.09 19.86
N ASP A 128 47.36 47.91 20.96
CA ASP A 128 47.62 46.60 21.55
C ASP A 128 46.35 45.92 22.07
N GLN A 129 45.44 46.68 22.69
CA GLN A 129 44.16 46.15 23.13
C GLN A 129 43.26 45.78 21.95
N THR A 130 43.24 46.58 20.88
CA THR A 130 42.53 46.23 19.64
C THR A 130 43.09 44.95 19.04
N LYS A 131 44.41 44.82 18.90
CA LYS A 131 45.05 43.59 18.38
C LYS A 131 44.71 42.36 19.23
N LYS A 132 44.72 42.47 20.56
CA LYS A 132 44.35 41.37 21.46
C LYS A 132 42.88 41.00 21.33
N ALA A 133 41.99 41.98 21.17
CA ALA A 133 40.57 41.74 20.92
C ALA A 133 40.38 41.02 19.58
N ASP A 134 41.03 41.49 18.52
CA ASP A 134 40.96 40.89 17.19
C ASP A 134 41.49 39.45 17.18
N GLN A 135 42.61 39.18 17.87
CA GLN A 135 43.16 37.84 18.03
C GLN A 135 42.17 36.89 18.73
N ARG A 136 41.58 37.32 19.85
CA ARG A 136 40.56 36.53 20.56
C ARG A 136 39.33 36.26 19.71
N VAL A 137 38.87 37.25 18.95
CA VAL A 137 37.75 37.07 18.02
C VAL A 137 38.10 36.10 16.90
N ALA A 138 39.31 36.17 16.34
CA ALA A 138 39.75 35.27 15.29
C ALA A 138 39.91 33.82 15.79
N GLU A 139 40.42 33.62 17.01
CA GLU A 139 40.50 32.31 17.67
C GLU A 139 39.12 31.74 17.97
N ALA A 140 38.21 32.55 18.51
CA ALA A 140 36.84 32.13 18.78
C ALA A 140 36.09 31.74 17.50
N LYS A 141 36.28 32.50 16.41
CA LYS A 141 35.71 32.14 15.09
C LYS A 141 36.27 30.83 14.57
N ARG A 142 37.59 30.63 14.61
CA ARG A 142 38.23 29.38 14.17
C ARG A 142 37.74 28.17 14.98
N ALA A 143 37.57 28.32 16.29
CA ALA A 143 37.03 27.26 17.15
C ALA A 143 35.57 26.95 16.79
N ALA A 144 34.73 27.97 16.64
CA ALA A 144 33.33 27.77 16.26
C ALA A 144 33.18 27.14 14.87
N ASP A 145 33.97 27.59 13.89
CA ASP A 145 33.96 27.01 12.54
C ASP A 145 34.41 25.54 12.57
N ALA A 146 35.40 25.20 13.39
CA ALA A 146 35.85 23.81 13.56
C ALA A 146 34.77 22.92 14.18
N GLU A 147 34.08 23.39 15.24
CA GLU A 147 32.97 22.67 15.86
C GLU A 147 31.80 22.45 14.88
N VAL A 148 31.48 23.46 14.06
CA VAL A 148 30.42 23.34 13.04
C VAL A 148 30.79 22.35 11.94
N GLU A 149 32.03 22.34 11.48
CA GLU A 149 32.47 21.37 10.47
C GLU A 149 32.55 19.93 11.02
N GLU A 150 32.94 19.76 12.29
CA GLU A 150 32.90 18.46 12.97
C GLU A 150 31.45 17.95 13.09
N ALA A 151 30.54 18.77 13.64
CA ALA A 151 29.14 18.43 13.74
C ALA A 151 28.50 18.14 12.37
N ARG A 152 28.91 18.86 11.31
CA ARG A 152 28.46 18.57 9.95
C ARG A 152 28.96 17.20 9.47
N ARG A 153 30.23 16.86 9.71
CA ARG A 153 30.79 15.56 9.31
C ARG A 153 30.12 14.40 10.04
N GLU A 154 29.88 14.55 11.34
CA GLU A 154 29.13 13.55 12.13
C GLU A 154 27.71 13.39 11.58
N ALA A 155 26.98 14.47 11.39
CA ALA A 155 25.62 14.42 10.84
C ALA A 155 25.58 13.81 9.43
N GLN A 156 26.60 14.07 8.59
CA GLN A 156 26.73 13.45 7.27
C GLN A 156 27.04 11.95 7.36
N SER A 157 27.92 11.55 8.28
CA SER A 157 28.22 10.14 8.55
C SER A 157 26.98 9.39 9.02
N ASP A 158 26.23 9.97 9.97
CA ASP A 158 25.00 9.37 10.49
C ASP A 158 23.94 9.25 9.39
N ALA A 159 23.76 10.30 8.59
CA ALA A 159 22.84 10.26 7.45
C ALA A 159 23.24 9.17 6.44
N GLN A 160 24.54 9.03 6.16
CA GLN A 160 25.05 8.01 5.25
C GLN A 160 24.81 6.60 5.82
N GLN A 161 25.04 6.37 7.12
CA GLN A 161 24.77 5.09 7.77
C GLN A 161 23.29 4.71 7.70
N VAL A 162 22.38 5.68 7.88
CA VAL A 162 20.93 5.45 7.73
C VAL A 162 20.60 5.07 6.29
N ILE A 163 21.15 5.77 5.30
CA ILE A 163 20.94 5.46 3.88
C ILE A 163 21.44 4.05 3.55
N GLU A 164 22.66 3.70 3.97
CA GLU A 164 23.24 2.37 3.74
C GLU A 164 22.43 1.26 4.39
N ARG A 165 21.93 1.48 5.61
CA ARG A 165 21.06 0.54 6.29
C ARG A 165 19.74 0.33 5.55
N GLU A 166 19.07 1.41 5.14
CA GLU A 166 17.81 1.31 4.38
C GLU A 166 18.01 0.67 3.00
N GLN A 167 19.15 0.91 2.35
CA GLN A 167 19.54 0.23 1.11
C GLN A 167 19.71 -1.27 1.34
N ALA A 168 20.46 -1.68 2.37
CA ALA A 168 20.65 -3.10 2.70
C ALA A 168 19.33 -3.81 3.07
N GLU A 169 18.47 -3.17 3.87
CA GLU A 169 17.13 -3.68 4.19
C GLU A 169 16.22 -3.74 2.94
N GLY A 170 16.37 -2.79 2.02
CA GLY A 170 15.70 -2.79 0.71
C GLY A 170 16.14 -3.95 -0.18
N GLU A 171 17.45 -4.17 -0.29
CA GLU A 171 18.03 -5.28 -1.05
C GLU A 171 17.63 -6.63 -0.48
N GLN A 172 17.63 -6.79 0.84
CA GLN A 172 17.19 -8.03 1.49
C GLN A 172 15.70 -8.32 1.20
N ARG A 173 14.83 -7.29 1.21
CA ARG A 173 13.42 -7.46 0.84
C ARG A 173 13.24 -7.82 -0.63
N LEU A 174 14.02 -7.20 -1.53
CA LEU A 174 13.98 -7.51 -2.96
C LEU A 174 14.42 -8.95 -3.22
N GLU A 175 15.49 -9.39 -2.57
CA GLU A 175 16.01 -10.76 -2.68
C GLU A 175 15.01 -11.78 -2.14
N GLY A 176 14.41 -11.52 -0.97
CA GLY A 176 13.33 -12.35 -0.43
C GLY A 176 12.13 -12.47 -1.39
N ALA A 177 11.68 -11.35 -1.96
CA ALA A 177 10.58 -11.34 -2.93
C ALA A 177 10.92 -12.10 -4.22
N ARG A 178 12.18 -12.05 -4.68
CA ARG A 178 12.65 -12.83 -5.84
C ARG A 178 12.63 -14.33 -5.53
N GLN A 179 13.14 -14.74 -4.38
CA GLN A 179 13.13 -16.15 -3.96
C GLN A 179 11.71 -16.69 -3.82
N GLU A 180 10.79 -15.91 -3.26
CA GLU A 180 9.37 -16.27 -3.19
C GLU A 180 8.74 -16.42 -4.58
N ALA A 181 9.05 -15.50 -5.50
CA ALA A 181 8.56 -15.56 -6.88
C ALA A 181 9.10 -16.79 -7.63
N GLU A 182 10.39 -17.11 -7.47
CA GLU A 182 11.01 -18.30 -8.05
C GLU A 182 10.41 -19.59 -7.47
N ALA A 183 10.20 -19.65 -6.16
CA ALA A 183 9.55 -20.79 -5.50
C ALA A 183 8.11 -20.98 -5.99
N ALA A 184 7.35 -19.89 -6.13
CA ALA A 184 5.99 -19.93 -6.68
C ALA A 184 5.97 -20.39 -8.14
N GLN A 185 6.92 -19.92 -8.96
CA GLN A 185 7.08 -20.35 -10.35
C GLN A 185 7.42 -21.84 -10.44
N ALA A 186 8.37 -22.33 -9.64
CA ALA A 186 8.76 -23.73 -9.61
C ALA A 186 7.58 -24.62 -9.19
N LYS A 187 6.81 -24.19 -8.19
CA LYS A 187 5.58 -24.88 -7.78
C LYS A 187 4.54 -24.95 -8.90
N ALA A 188 4.27 -23.82 -9.56
CA ALA A 188 3.33 -23.77 -10.68
C ALA A 188 3.76 -24.68 -11.84
N GLN A 189 5.07 -24.75 -12.14
CA GLN A 189 5.60 -25.66 -13.15
C GLN A 189 5.40 -27.14 -12.78
N SER A 190 5.62 -27.50 -11.52
CA SER A 190 5.35 -28.85 -11.02
C SER A 190 3.86 -29.20 -11.15
N GLU A 191 2.97 -28.32 -10.71
CA GLU A 191 1.51 -28.55 -10.80
C GLU A 191 1.04 -28.69 -12.25
N LEU A 192 1.59 -27.90 -13.19
CA LEU A 192 1.30 -28.04 -14.62
C LEU A 192 1.78 -29.38 -15.19
N LYS A 193 2.95 -29.84 -14.75
CA LYS A 193 3.48 -31.16 -15.14
C LYS A 193 2.55 -32.27 -14.64
N ASP A 194 2.20 -32.25 -13.36
CA ASP A 194 1.31 -33.23 -12.73
C ASP A 194 -0.08 -33.24 -13.40
N ALA A 195 -0.62 -32.07 -13.73
CA ALA A 195 -1.88 -31.94 -14.46
C ALA A 195 -1.79 -32.51 -15.88
N THR A 196 -0.65 -32.31 -16.56
CA THR A 196 -0.41 -32.87 -17.90
C THR A 196 -0.31 -34.39 -17.87
N GLU A 197 0.39 -34.94 -16.87
CA GLU A 197 0.49 -36.40 -16.66
C GLU A 197 -0.88 -37.01 -16.35
N SER A 198 -1.65 -36.38 -15.45
CA SER A 198 -3.02 -36.80 -15.11
C SER A 198 -3.95 -36.77 -16.31
N LEU A 199 -3.85 -35.75 -17.16
CA LEU A 199 -4.65 -35.63 -18.38
C LEU A 199 -4.25 -36.68 -19.43
N ALA A 200 -2.96 -37.01 -19.54
CA ALA A 200 -2.49 -38.10 -20.40
C ALA A 200 -3.01 -39.46 -19.92
N GLU A 201 -2.99 -39.72 -18.61
CA GLU A 201 -3.55 -40.94 -18.03
C GLU A 201 -5.07 -41.02 -18.23
N ALA A 202 -5.80 -39.93 -18.00
CA ALA A 202 -7.24 -39.88 -18.22
C ALA A 202 -7.61 -40.21 -19.68
N ARG A 203 -6.84 -39.69 -20.65
CA ARG A 203 -7.01 -40.04 -22.07
C ARG A 203 -6.74 -41.53 -22.33
N ARG A 204 -5.65 -42.08 -21.80
CA ARG A 204 -5.33 -43.51 -21.92
C ARG A 204 -6.47 -44.39 -21.39
N LEU A 205 -7.01 -44.05 -20.22
CA LEU A 205 -8.15 -44.77 -19.62
C LEU A 205 -9.43 -44.62 -20.44
N ALA A 206 -9.69 -43.44 -21.01
CA ALA A 206 -10.83 -43.22 -21.89
C ALA A 206 -10.73 -44.02 -23.20
N ASP A 207 -9.53 -44.11 -23.79
CA ASP A 207 -9.27 -44.92 -24.98
C ASP A 207 -9.43 -46.41 -24.67
N GLU A 208 -8.93 -46.87 -23.52
CA GLU A 208 -9.09 -48.25 -23.03
C GLU A 208 -10.57 -48.60 -22.80
N ALA A 209 -11.33 -47.71 -22.15
CA ALA A 209 -12.76 -47.89 -21.95
C ALA A 209 -13.54 -47.91 -23.28
N THR A 210 -13.17 -47.07 -24.24
CA THR A 210 -13.77 -47.05 -25.58
C THR A 210 -13.50 -48.35 -26.33
N ALA A 211 -12.25 -48.84 -26.30
CA ALA A 211 -11.88 -50.11 -26.91
C ALA A 211 -12.62 -51.30 -26.28
N ALA A 212 -12.73 -51.33 -24.94
CA ALA A 212 -13.49 -52.35 -24.23
C ALA A 212 -14.99 -52.32 -24.59
N ALA A 213 -15.59 -51.12 -24.68
CA ALA A 213 -16.98 -50.96 -25.08
C ALA A 213 -17.23 -51.42 -26.53
N GLN A 214 -16.32 -51.11 -27.46
CA GLN A 214 -16.38 -51.58 -28.84
C GLN A 214 -16.27 -53.11 -28.92
N ALA A 215 -15.30 -53.70 -28.21
CA ALA A 215 -15.14 -55.16 -28.16
C ALA A 215 -16.41 -55.85 -27.61
N ALA A 216 -17.00 -55.33 -26.53
CA ALA A 216 -18.24 -55.85 -25.98
C ALA A 216 -19.43 -55.70 -26.95
N ALA A 217 -19.51 -54.61 -27.69
CA ALA A 217 -20.54 -54.40 -28.71
C ALA A 217 -20.39 -55.38 -29.88
N ASP A 218 -19.16 -55.61 -30.35
CA ASP A 218 -18.87 -56.57 -31.42
C ASP A 218 -19.19 -58.01 -30.99
N GLU A 219 -18.84 -58.40 -29.76
CA GLU A 219 -19.21 -59.70 -29.19
C GLU A 219 -20.72 -59.87 -29.09
N ALA A 220 -21.44 -58.85 -28.61
CA ALA A 220 -22.89 -58.87 -28.55
C ALA A 220 -23.53 -58.98 -29.95
N HIS A 221 -22.95 -58.30 -30.95
CA HIS A 221 -23.40 -58.40 -32.34
C HIS A 221 -23.21 -59.82 -32.89
N GLN A 222 -22.03 -60.42 -32.70
CA GLN A 222 -21.76 -61.80 -33.10
C GLN A 222 -22.70 -62.80 -32.40
N GLN A 223 -22.99 -62.60 -31.12
CA GLN A 223 -23.96 -63.44 -30.40
C GLN A 223 -25.37 -63.29 -30.97
N ALA A 224 -25.81 -62.07 -31.25
CA ALA A 224 -27.10 -61.79 -31.87
C ALA A 224 -27.21 -62.45 -33.26
N GLU A 225 -26.16 -62.36 -34.09
CA GLU A 225 -26.10 -63.03 -35.40
C GLU A 225 -26.18 -64.56 -35.26
N ARG A 226 -25.47 -65.15 -34.28
CA ARG A 226 -25.56 -66.60 -34.00
C ARG A 226 -26.97 -67.02 -33.59
N ILE A 227 -27.61 -66.25 -32.71
CA ILE A 227 -28.99 -66.51 -32.28
C ILE A 227 -29.94 -66.39 -33.48
N ALA A 228 -29.82 -65.34 -34.29
CA ALA A 228 -30.62 -65.17 -35.49
C ALA A 228 -30.43 -66.31 -36.50
N ALA A 229 -29.19 -66.75 -36.72
CA ALA A 229 -28.88 -67.87 -37.61
C ALA A 229 -29.38 -69.23 -37.08
N ASN A 230 -29.38 -69.43 -35.76
CA ASN A 230 -30.00 -70.61 -35.15
C ASN A 230 -31.52 -70.55 -35.29
N ALA A 231 -32.14 -69.42 -35.00
CA ALA A 231 -33.59 -69.22 -35.12
C ALA A 231 -34.07 -69.41 -36.56
N ALA A 232 -33.32 -68.94 -37.56
CA ALA A 232 -33.62 -69.18 -38.97
C ALA A 232 -33.58 -70.68 -39.31
N ARG A 233 -32.53 -71.40 -38.87
CA ARG A 233 -32.44 -72.86 -39.06
C ARG A 233 -33.57 -73.62 -38.37
N ASP A 234 -33.94 -73.21 -37.16
CA ASP A 234 -35.06 -73.80 -36.43
C ASP A 234 -36.40 -73.53 -37.13
N ALA A 235 -36.59 -72.34 -37.70
CA ALA A 235 -37.76 -72.00 -38.50
C ALA A 235 -37.84 -72.83 -39.79
N ASP A 236 -36.75 -72.95 -40.54
CA ASP A 236 -36.67 -73.81 -41.73
C ASP A 236 -36.97 -75.27 -41.37
N GLY A 237 -36.42 -75.77 -40.26
CA GLY A 237 -36.69 -77.11 -39.75
C GLY A 237 -38.14 -77.31 -39.33
N ALA A 238 -38.79 -76.29 -38.76
CA ALA A 238 -40.21 -76.32 -38.44
C ALA A 238 -41.07 -76.37 -39.70
N ASP A 239 -40.74 -75.58 -40.72
CA ASP A 239 -41.42 -75.58 -42.03
C ASP A 239 -41.28 -76.95 -42.72
N ASP A 240 -40.11 -77.60 -42.65
CA ASP A 240 -39.90 -78.96 -43.13
C ASP A 240 -40.78 -79.98 -42.40
N VAL A 241 -40.87 -79.88 -41.06
CA VAL A 241 -41.75 -80.76 -40.26
C VAL A 241 -43.21 -80.55 -40.63
N VAL A 242 -43.65 -79.30 -40.83
CA VAL A 242 -45.01 -78.98 -41.29
C VAL A 242 -45.25 -79.59 -42.68
N ALA A 243 -44.33 -79.41 -43.62
CA ALA A 243 -44.44 -79.98 -44.97
C ALA A 243 -44.50 -81.52 -44.94
N GLN A 244 -43.70 -82.17 -44.10
CA GLN A 244 -43.77 -83.62 -43.90
C GLN A 244 -45.11 -84.05 -43.29
N ALA A 245 -45.60 -83.34 -42.27
CA ALA A 245 -46.90 -83.60 -41.67
C ALA A 245 -48.04 -83.44 -42.68
N GLU A 246 -47.98 -82.44 -43.55
CA GLU A 246 -48.92 -82.25 -44.65
C GLU A 246 -48.85 -83.39 -45.67
N GLN A 247 -47.65 -83.88 -46.03
CA GLN A 247 -47.51 -85.06 -46.89
C GLN A 247 -48.10 -86.32 -46.23
N VAL A 248 -47.85 -86.54 -44.95
CA VAL A 248 -48.44 -87.65 -44.19
C VAL A 248 -49.96 -87.52 -44.17
N ARG A 249 -50.49 -86.32 -43.93
CA ARG A 249 -51.93 -86.03 -43.98
C ARG A 249 -52.51 -86.28 -45.38
N ALA A 250 -51.83 -85.86 -46.43
CA ALA A 250 -52.24 -86.10 -47.82
C ALA A 250 -52.26 -87.60 -48.16
N ARG A 251 -51.24 -88.35 -47.71
CA ARG A 251 -51.19 -89.82 -47.83
C ARG A 251 -52.31 -90.48 -47.04
N ALA A 252 -52.55 -90.05 -45.80
CA ALA A 252 -53.65 -90.55 -44.97
C ALA A 252 -55.02 -90.26 -45.59
N THR A 253 -55.21 -89.07 -46.17
CA THR A 253 -56.44 -88.68 -46.88
C THR A 253 -56.63 -89.51 -48.16
N SER A 254 -55.54 -89.76 -48.91
CA SER A 254 -55.54 -90.62 -50.11
C SER A 254 -55.84 -92.09 -49.76
N ALA A 255 -55.27 -92.58 -48.66
CA ALA A 255 -55.57 -93.92 -48.13
C ALA A 255 -57.03 -94.01 -47.66
N ALA A 256 -57.52 -93.02 -46.91
CA ALA A 256 -58.91 -92.95 -46.46
C ALA A 256 -59.91 -92.85 -47.64
N THR A 257 -59.58 -92.11 -48.69
CA THR A 257 -60.39 -92.05 -49.92
C THR A 257 -60.36 -93.39 -50.68
N SER A 258 -59.22 -94.08 -50.72
CA SER A 258 -59.12 -95.43 -51.30
C SER A 258 -59.96 -96.44 -50.52
N VAL A 259 -59.91 -96.42 -49.19
CA VAL A 259 -60.74 -97.25 -48.31
C VAL A 259 -62.22 -96.94 -48.48
N THR A 260 -62.62 -95.66 -48.53
CA THR A 260 -64.03 -95.30 -48.76
C THR A 260 -64.50 -95.63 -50.18
N LYS A 261 -63.61 -95.65 -51.18
CA LYS A 261 -63.91 -96.08 -52.56
C LYS A 261 -64.07 -97.59 -52.66
N GLU A 262 -63.25 -98.37 -51.95
CA GLU A 262 -63.43 -99.82 -51.75
C GLU A 262 -64.78 -100.11 -51.05
N VAL A 263 -65.11 -99.37 -49.98
CA VAL A 263 -66.38 -99.52 -49.26
C VAL A 263 -67.60 -99.10 -50.11
N LYS A 264 -67.49 -98.07 -50.96
CA LYS A 264 -68.56 -97.68 -51.89
C LYS A 264 -68.72 -98.64 -53.08
N LYS A 265 -67.67 -99.34 -53.49
CA LYS A 265 -67.76 -100.37 -54.54
C LYS A 265 -68.47 -101.64 -54.04
N ALA A 266 -68.52 -101.85 -52.72
CA ALA A 266 -69.19 -102.97 -52.08
C ALA A 266 -70.71 -102.75 -51.79
N LYS A 267 -71.30 -101.60 -52.12
CA LYS A 267 -72.71 -101.32 -51.80
C LYS A 267 -73.43 -100.50 -52.87
N ALA A 268 -73.81 -101.16 -53.96
CA ALA A 268 -74.92 -100.76 -54.82
C ALA A 268 -76.10 -101.73 -54.56
N PRO A 269 -77.33 -101.26 -54.29
CA PRO A 269 -78.46 -102.14 -53.99
C PRO A 269 -78.89 -102.90 -55.25
N ALA A 270 -78.85 -104.22 -55.15
CA ALA A 270 -79.30 -105.13 -56.18
C ALA A 270 -80.81 -104.94 -56.46
N ASP A 271 -81.12 -105.04 -57.74
CA ASP A 271 -82.44 -104.99 -58.35
C ASP A 271 -83.39 -106.01 -57.69
N LEU A 272 -84.55 -105.55 -57.20
CA LEU A 272 -85.51 -106.37 -56.43
C LEU A 272 -86.02 -107.59 -57.21
N ASP A 273 -85.93 -107.56 -58.55
CA ASP A 273 -86.32 -108.66 -59.43
C ASP A 273 -85.39 -109.88 -59.36
N SER A 274 -84.14 -109.68 -58.94
CA SER A 274 -83.14 -110.74 -58.79
C SER A 274 -83.28 -111.54 -57.48
N CYS A 275 -83.98 -111.00 -56.49
CA CYS A 275 -84.17 -111.65 -55.20
C CYS A 275 -85.06 -112.89 -55.31
N THR A 276 -84.72 -113.94 -54.59
CA THR A 276 -85.55 -115.13 -54.47
C THR A 276 -86.83 -114.80 -53.69
N LYS A 277 -87.89 -115.61 -53.86
CA LYS A 277 -89.16 -115.39 -53.17
C LYS A 277 -88.98 -115.34 -51.64
N GLN A 278 -88.03 -116.08 -51.08
CA GLN A 278 -87.73 -116.07 -49.65
C GLN A 278 -87.08 -114.75 -49.20
N GLU A 279 -86.10 -114.23 -49.94
CA GLU A 279 -85.47 -112.95 -49.63
C GLU A 279 -86.46 -111.78 -49.72
N LEU A 280 -87.40 -111.83 -50.67
CA LEU A 280 -88.49 -110.86 -50.77
C LEU A 280 -89.51 -111.00 -49.63
N LEU A 281 -89.72 -112.20 -49.10
CA LEU A 281 -90.56 -112.40 -47.90
C LEU A 281 -89.89 -111.79 -46.67
N ASP A 282 -88.58 -111.97 -46.50
CA ASP A 282 -87.84 -111.40 -45.36
C ASP A 282 -87.75 -109.87 -45.44
N LEU A 283 -87.54 -109.30 -46.63
CA LEU A 283 -87.66 -107.86 -46.86
C LEU A 283 -89.08 -107.35 -46.57
N ALA A 284 -90.11 -108.11 -46.96
CA ALA A 284 -91.50 -107.77 -46.65
C ALA A 284 -91.84 -107.90 -45.15
N VAL A 285 -91.16 -108.78 -44.41
CA VAL A 285 -91.23 -108.84 -42.94
C VAL A 285 -90.62 -107.56 -42.35
N ALA A 286 -89.43 -107.18 -42.79
CA ALA A 286 -88.73 -105.99 -42.29
C ALA A 286 -89.49 -104.69 -42.56
N GLN A 287 -90.22 -104.63 -43.67
CA GLN A 287 -91.06 -103.47 -44.06
C GLN A 287 -92.50 -103.55 -43.53
N GLY A 288 -92.85 -104.58 -42.74
CA GLY A 288 -94.16 -104.68 -42.10
C GLY A 288 -95.33 -104.95 -43.04
N ILE A 289 -95.11 -105.60 -44.19
CA ILE A 289 -96.17 -105.89 -45.16
C ILE A 289 -96.99 -107.11 -44.68
N GLU A 290 -98.28 -106.89 -44.41
CA GLU A 290 -99.23 -107.93 -43.98
C GLU A 290 -99.77 -108.76 -45.15
N GLY A 291 -100.10 -110.04 -44.92
CA GLY A 291 -100.57 -110.97 -45.97
C GLY A 291 -99.48 -111.57 -46.89
N ARG A 292 -98.21 -111.30 -46.60
CA ARG A 292 -97.02 -111.65 -47.42
C ARG A 292 -96.85 -113.14 -47.76
N SER A 293 -97.26 -114.06 -46.88
CA SER A 293 -97.08 -115.51 -47.07
C SER A 293 -97.88 -116.10 -48.25
N GLY A 294 -98.96 -115.45 -48.66
CA GLY A 294 -99.78 -115.85 -49.82
C GLY A 294 -99.39 -115.19 -51.15
N MET A 295 -98.47 -114.21 -51.15
CA MET A 295 -98.13 -113.43 -52.34
C MET A 295 -97.20 -114.18 -53.29
N SER A 296 -97.38 -113.96 -54.60
CA SER A 296 -96.43 -114.41 -55.62
C SER A 296 -95.16 -113.54 -55.60
N LYS A 297 -94.05 -114.03 -56.19
CA LYS A 297 -92.78 -113.27 -56.23
C LYS A 297 -92.98 -111.86 -56.80
N GLN A 298 -93.75 -111.74 -57.89
CA GLN A 298 -94.04 -110.44 -58.52
C GLN A 298 -94.92 -109.53 -57.65
N GLN A 299 -95.82 -110.09 -56.85
CA GLN A 299 -96.63 -109.32 -55.90
C GLN A 299 -95.78 -108.80 -54.75
N LEU A 300 -94.79 -109.56 -54.27
CA LEU A 300 -93.84 -109.09 -53.25
C LEU A 300 -92.93 -107.98 -53.77
N VAL A 301 -92.42 -108.09 -55.00
CA VAL A 301 -91.64 -107.00 -55.63
C VAL A 301 -92.46 -105.71 -55.71
N LYS A 302 -93.70 -105.78 -56.25
CA LYS A 302 -94.58 -104.60 -56.31
C LYS A 302 -94.96 -104.04 -54.93
N ALA A 303 -95.19 -104.89 -53.95
CA ALA A 303 -95.52 -104.46 -52.59
C ALA A 303 -94.33 -103.75 -51.93
N LEU A 304 -93.12 -104.25 -52.13
CA LEU A 304 -91.87 -103.63 -51.65
C LEU A 304 -91.54 -102.33 -52.39
N GLU A 305 -91.72 -102.27 -53.71
CA GLU A 305 -91.59 -101.03 -54.48
C GLU A 305 -92.58 -99.97 -54.00
N LYS A 306 -93.83 -100.36 -53.72
CA LYS A 306 -94.87 -99.47 -53.20
C LYS A 306 -94.58 -99.00 -51.77
N ALA A 307 -93.99 -99.84 -50.92
CA ALA A 307 -93.57 -99.46 -49.57
C ALA A 307 -92.29 -98.59 -49.57
N SER A 308 -91.50 -98.61 -50.66
CA SER A 308 -90.28 -97.82 -50.83
C SER A 308 -90.48 -96.44 -51.48
N ARG A 309 -91.71 -96.15 -51.94
CA ARG A 309 -92.16 -94.79 -52.29
C ARG A 309 -92.81 -94.12 -51.09
#